data_AF-A0A7L5DXW6-F1
#
_entry.id   AF-A0A7L5DXW6-F1
#
_cell.length_a   1.000
_cell.length_b   1.000
_cell.length_c   1.000
_cell.angle_alpha   90.00
_cell.angle_beta   90.00
_cell.angle_gamma   90.00
#
_symmetry.space_group_name_H-M   'P 1'
#
loop_
_entity.id
_entity.type
_entity.pdbx_description
1 polymer ?
#
loop_
_entity_poly.entity_id
_entity_poly.type
_entity_poly.pdbx_seq_one_letter_code
_entity_poly.pdbx_strand_id
1 'polypeptide(L)'
;MFNFFKSGATDRPTDVKGIRYALLQFIKQELQKAEGGEGSYIKGLCLYLGGNAAEKHVYEAAVYADEPDAFKAEIQKIADDYALALPDNWTLDVNFEQDFPSEAVKAPNLDAAFFIKTNKHFIRQTATAYISVLSGETSQKEYTITSEGGKVNIGRDKKAQVNDGFFRTNHIAFPSDSTNPANKYVSRQHAHIEWDNDSARFMIFADEGGVPPRNKVKVRAEATEELVKLHSTEIGYPLAEGDQIVVGESAVLQFSYHSLAHE
;
A
#
# COMPACT_ATOMS: atom_id res chain seq x y z
N MET A 1 -51.83 -3.35 -9.69
CA MET A 1 -50.80 -4.40 -9.71
C MET A 1 -50.24 -4.43 -11.13
N PHE A 2 -49.19 -3.63 -11.38
CA PHE A 2 -48.61 -3.45 -12.72
C PHE A 2 -47.35 -4.30 -12.83
N ASN A 3 -47.35 -5.26 -13.76
CA ASN A 3 -46.19 -6.06 -14.11
C ASN A 3 -45.30 -5.28 -15.10
N PHE A 4 -44.14 -4.85 -14.64
CA PHE A 4 -43.06 -4.30 -15.46
C PHE A 4 -41.85 -5.23 -15.38
N PHE A 5 -41.89 -6.39 -16.04
CA PHE A 5 -40.68 -7.17 -16.27
C PHE A 5 -40.76 -7.88 -17.63
N LYS A 6 -40.20 -7.22 -18.65
CA LYS A 6 -39.63 -7.83 -19.86
C LYS A 6 -38.65 -6.85 -20.54
N SER A 7 -37.35 -7.12 -20.40
CA SER A 7 -36.36 -6.84 -21.46
C SER A 7 -35.05 -7.56 -21.10
N GLY A 8 -34.79 -8.66 -21.80
CA GLY A 8 -33.44 -9.23 -21.89
C GLY A 8 -32.63 -8.41 -22.89
N ALA A 9 -31.41 -8.05 -22.50
CA ALA A 9 -30.35 -7.42 -23.30
C ALA A 9 -30.70 -6.07 -23.95
N THR A 10 -30.67 -4.96 -23.18
CA THR A 10 -30.39 -3.54 -23.61
C THR A 10 -30.79 -2.54 -22.51
N ASP A 11 -30.13 -2.56 -21.35
CA ASP A 11 -30.47 -1.65 -20.23
C ASP A 11 -29.23 -1.00 -19.57
N ARG A 12 -28.15 -0.81 -20.34
CA ARG A 12 -26.99 -0.02 -19.90
C ARG A 12 -27.33 1.47 -20.08
N PRO A 13 -27.41 2.27 -19.01
CA PRO A 13 -27.66 3.69 -19.15
C PRO A 13 -26.48 4.35 -19.88
N THR A 14 -26.78 5.27 -20.79
CA THR A 14 -25.78 5.97 -21.60
C THR A 14 -25.71 7.47 -21.30
N ASP A 15 -26.67 8.00 -20.52
CA ASP A 15 -26.70 9.39 -20.10
C ASP A 15 -26.16 9.57 -18.67
N VAL A 16 -25.70 10.78 -18.36
CA VAL A 16 -25.09 11.14 -17.07
C VAL A 16 -25.99 10.80 -15.88
N LYS A 17 -27.30 11.05 -15.96
CA LYS A 17 -28.22 10.84 -14.84
C LYS A 17 -28.50 9.36 -14.65
N GLY A 18 -28.71 8.62 -15.73
CA GLY A 18 -28.89 7.17 -15.71
C GLY A 18 -27.66 6.45 -15.14
N ILE A 19 -26.46 6.84 -15.58
CA ILE A 19 -25.21 6.27 -15.07
C ILE A 19 -25.02 6.59 -13.58
N ARG A 20 -25.20 7.85 -13.16
CA ARG A 20 -25.11 8.23 -11.76
C ARG A 20 -26.08 7.43 -10.89
N TYR A 21 -27.35 7.33 -11.31
CA TYR A 21 -28.35 6.56 -10.59
C TYR A 21 -27.94 5.09 -10.46
N ALA A 22 -27.48 4.47 -11.56
CA ALA A 22 -27.04 3.08 -11.57
C ALA A 22 -25.80 2.85 -10.67
N LEU A 23 -24.83 3.78 -10.68
CA LEU A 23 -23.67 3.74 -9.78
C LEU A 23 -24.09 3.82 -8.31
N LEU A 24 -24.99 4.74 -7.96
CA LEU A 24 -25.47 4.87 -6.58
C LEU A 24 -26.26 3.64 -6.13
N GLN A 25 -27.09 3.07 -6.99
CA GLN A 25 -27.79 1.81 -6.67
C GLN A 25 -26.81 0.65 -6.49
N PHE A 26 -25.75 0.60 -7.29
CA PHE A 26 -24.71 -0.42 -7.16
C PHE A 26 -23.93 -0.27 -5.85
N ILE A 27 -23.43 0.93 -5.55
CA ILE A 27 -22.73 1.26 -4.29
C ILE A 27 -23.61 0.92 -3.09
N LYS A 28 -24.89 1.32 -3.15
CA LYS A 28 -25.88 0.98 -2.13
C LYS A 28 -25.97 -0.53 -1.88
N GLN A 29 -26.10 -1.34 -2.94
CA GLN A 29 -26.19 -2.80 -2.81
C GLN A 29 -24.95 -3.40 -2.15
N GLU A 30 -23.77 -2.88 -2.46
CA GLU A 30 -22.52 -3.35 -1.85
C GLU A 30 -22.40 -2.90 -0.38
N LEU A 31 -22.77 -1.66 -0.08
CA LEU A 31 -22.77 -1.13 1.29
C LEU A 31 -23.77 -1.85 2.20
N GLN A 32 -24.94 -2.24 1.68
CA GLN A 32 -25.94 -3.02 2.44
C GLN A 32 -25.42 -4.39 2.91
N LYS A 33 -24.42 -4.97 2.23
CA LYS A 33 -23.81 -6.23 2.66
C LYS A 33 -23.00 -6.09 3.95
N ALA A 34 -22.61 -4.87 4.31
CA ALA A 34 -21.91 -4.54 5.54
C ALA A 34 -22.86 -4.18 6.72
N GLU A 35 -24.17 -4.40 6.59
CA GLU A 35 -25.14 -4.20 7.67
C GLU A 35 -24.82 -5.11 8.88
N GLY A 36 -24.82 -4.53 10.09
CA GLY A 36 -24.51 -5.24 11.35
C GLY A 36 -23.43 -4.59 12.23
N GLY A 37 -23.00 -3.36 11.93
CA GLY A 37 -22.01 -2.61 12.73
C GLY A 37 -20.61 -2.59 12.12
N GLU A 38 -20.42 -3.18 10.93
CA GLU A 38 -19.12 -3.20 10.25
C GLU A 38 -18.76 -1.87 9.57
N GLY A 39 -19.75 -1.00 9.31
CA GLY A 39 -19.52 0.28 8.65
C GLY A 39 -18.58 1.23 9.41
N SER A 40 -18.52 1.12 10.74
CA SER A 40 -17.54 1.87 11.56
C SER A 40 -16.08 1.49 11.30
N TYR A 41 -15.82 0.35 10.64
CA TYR A 41 -14.47 -0.09 10.25
C TYR A 41 -14.12 0.21 8.80
N ILE A 42 -15.03 0.88 8.06
CA ILE A 42 -14.78 1.32 6.69
C ILE A 42 -13.94 2.60 6.75
N LYS A 43 -12.68 2.51 6.30
CA LYS A 43 -11.76 3.66 6.19
C LYS A 43 -11.94 4.42 4.88
N GLY A 44 -12.42 3.75 3.83
CA GLY A 44 -12.63 4.40 2.54
C GLY A 44 -13.38 3.52 1.54
N LEU A 45 -13.80 4.13 0.45
CA LEU A 45 -14.51 3.50 -0.64
C LEU A 45 -13.74 3.80 -1.92
N CYS A 46 -13.55 2.79 -2.77
CA CYS A 46 -12.92 2.94 -4.07
C CYS A 46 -13.91 2.59 -5.17
N LEU A 47 -14.12 3.52 -6.08
CA LEU A 47 -14.92 3.34 -7.28
C LEU A 47 -13.99 3.37 -8.50
N TYR A 48 -13.95 2.26 -9.23
CA TYR A 48 -13.26 2.12 -10.49
C TYR A 48 -14.26 2.29 -11.61
N LEU A 49 -13.97 3.15 -12.58
CA LEU A 49 -14.82 3.45 -13.72
C LEU A 49 -14.03 3.14 -14.99
N GLY A 50 -14.48 2.12 -15.70
CA GLY A 50 -14.00 1.75 -17.02
C GLY A 50 -14.79 2.49 -18.09
N GLY A 51 -14.20 2.52 -19.28
CA GLY A 51 -14.84 3.07 -20.45
C GLY A 51 -13.85 3.32 -21.57
N ASN A 52 -14.32 3.22 -22.80
CA ASN A 52 -13.56 3.74 -23.93
C ASN A 52 -13.43 5.29 -23.81
N ALA A 53 -12.49 5.89 -24.53
CA ALA A 53 -12.24 7.34 -24.46
C ALA A 53 -13.49 8.21 -24.74
N ALA A 54 -14.50 7.67 -25.42
CA ALA A 54 -15.75 8.38 -25.72
C ALA A 54 -16.74 8.40 -24.54
N GLU A 55 -16.68 7.43 -23.62
CA GLU A 55 -17.58 7.33 -22.45
C GLU A 55 -17.00 8.00 -21.20
N LYS A 56 -15.68 8.24 -21.15
CA LYS A 56 -14.98 8.81 -19.98
C LYS A 56 -15.64 10.08 -19.46
N HIS A 57 -15.93 11.04 -20.33
CA HIS A 57 -16.55 12.32 -19.94
C HIS A 57 -17.95 12.16 -19.35
N VAL A 58 -18.69 11.12 -19.75
CA VAL A 58 -20.03 10.86 -19.21
C VAL A 58 -19.92 10.32 -17.77
N TYR A 59 -18.94 9.43 -17.52
CA TYR A 59 -18.64 8.94 -16.17
C TYR A 59 -18.08 10.04 -15.27
N GLU A 60 -17.18 10.89 -15.76
CA GLU A 60 -16.66 12.06 -15.04
C GLU A 60 -17.80 12.98 -14.58
N ALA A 61 -18.74 13.29 -15.47
CA ALA A 61 -19.91 14.07 -15.12
C ALA A 61 -20.88 13.34 -14.17
N ALA A 62 -20.99 12.01 -14.28
CA ALA A 62 -21.86 11.21 -13.42
C ALA A 62 -21.39 11.21 -11.97
N VAL A 63 -20.07 11.23 -11.74
CA VAL A 63 -19.45 11.22 -10.40
C VAL A 63 -18.96 12.59 -9.93
N TYR A 64 -19.33 13.66 -10.64
CA TYR A 64 -18.88 15.02 -10.35
C TYR A 64 -17.35 15.12 -10.18
N ALA A 65 -16.58 14.67 -11.18
CA ALA A 65 -15.12 14.59 -11.09
C ALA A 65 -14.45 15.93 -10.68
N ASP A 66 -15.02 17.07 -11.08
CA ASP A 66 -14.53 18.41 -10.69
C ASP A 66 -14.98 18.85 -9.29
N GLU A 67 -16.00 18.20 -8.72
CA GLU A 67 -16.59 18.49 -7.40
C GLU A 67 -16.82 17.17 -6.62
N PRO A 68 -15.74 16.45 -6.25
CA PRO A 68 -15.85 15.08 -5.72
C PRO A 68 -16.67 14.99 -4.42
N ASP A 69 -16.72 16.07 -3.64
CA ASP A 69 -17.52 16.15 -2.41
C ASP A 69 -19.03 16.02 -2.69
N ALA A 70 -19.52 16.41 -3.88
CA ALA A 70 -20.92 16.28 -4.25
C ALA A 70 -21.33 14.81 -4.36
N PHE A 71 -20.54 13.99 -5.06
CA PHE A 71 -20.80 12.55 -5.18
C PHE A 71 -20.61 11.84 -3.84
N LYS A 72 -19.56 12.21 -3.09
CA LYS A 72 -19.31 11.70 -1.74
C LYS A 72 -20.51 11.96 -0.81
N ALA A 73 -21.10 13.14 -0.87
CA ALA A 73 -22.29 13.48 -0.08
C ALA A 73 -23.52 12.65 -0.47
N GLU A 74 -23.68 12.29 -1.75
CA GLU A 74 -24.75 11.38 -2.17
C GLU A 74 -24.55 9.96 -1.60
N ILE A 75 -23.31 9.47 -1.55
CA ILE A 75 -22.98 8.18 -0.91
C ILE A 75 -23.17 8.23 0.61
N GLN A 76 -22.78 9.34 1.26
CA GLN A 76 -23.00 9.52 2.70
C GLN A 76 -24.48 9.41 3.06
N LYS A 77 -25.37 10.05 2.29
CA LYS A 77 -26.83 9.95 2.51
C LYS A 77 -27.32 8.50 2.42
N ILE A 78 -26.81 7.72 1.48
CA ILE A 78 -27.13 6.28 1.39
C ILE A 78 -26.68 5.58 2.67
N ALA A 79 -25.46 5.82 3.13
CA ALA A 79 -24.95 5.19 4.35
C ALA A 79 -25.77 5.57 5.60
N ASP A 80 -26.21 6.81 5.68
CA ASP A 80 -27.06 7.32 6.77
C ASP A 80 -28.46 6.69 6.73
N ASP A 81 -29.07 6.58 5.54
CA ASP A 81 -30.39 5.95 5.33
C ASP A 81 -30.40 4.47 5.78
N TYR A 82 -29.25 3.79 5.73
CA TYR A 82 -29.05 2.40 6.15
C TYR A 82 -28.36 2.26 7.51
N ALA A 83 -28.16 3.35 8.25
CA ALA A 83 -27.51 3.37 9.57
C ALA A 83 -26.16 2.63 9.62
N LEU A 84 -25.35 2.74 8.57
CA LEU A 84 -24.06 2.05 8.46
C LEU A 84 -22.99 2.63 9.41
N ALA A 85 -23.18 3.86 9.87
CA ALA A 85 -22.25 4.57 10.76
C ALA A 85 -20.82 4.65 10.20
N LEU A 86 -20.68 5.16 8.96
CA LEU A 86 -19.38 5.46 8.38
C LEU A 86 -18.62 6.49 9.25
N PRO A 87 -17.31 6.32 9.48
CA PRO A 87 -16.51 7.28 10.25
C PRO A 87 -16.44 8.65 9.57
N ASP A 88 -16.46 9.76 10.33
CA ASP A 88 -16.45 11.13 9.78
C ASP A 88 -15.30 11.42 8.79
N ASN A 89 -14.18 10.69 8.91
CA ASN A 89 -12.97 10.86 8.10
C ASN A 89 -12.81 9.83 6.96
N TRP A 90 -13.87 9.11 6.58
CA TRP A 90 -13.79 8.16 5.47
C TRP A 90 -13.47 8.86 4.13
N THR A 91 -12.75 8.19 3.24
CA THR A 91 -12.36 8.74 1.92
C THR A 91 -13.09 8.06 0.76
N LEU A 92 -13.30 8.80 -0.33
CA LEU A 92 -13.79 8.27 -1.59
C LEU A 92 -12.72 8.46 -2.66
N ASP A 93 -12.22 7.36 -3.22
CA ASP A 93 -11.29 7.39 -4.36
C ASP A 93 -12.05 6.98 -5.62
N VAL A 94 -12.02 7.83 -6.65
CA VAL A 94 -12.61 7.53 -7.97
C VAL A 94 -11.49 7.41 -8.99
N ASN A 95 -11.31 6.21 -9.54
CA ASN A 95 -10.25 5.90 -10.51
C ASN A 95 -10.86 5.59 -11.89
N PHE A 96 -10.27 6.14 -12.94
CA PHE A 96 -10.68 5.89 -14.32
C PHE A 96 -9.68 4.95 -14.99
N GLU A 97 -9.90 3.65 -14.88
CA GLU A 97 -8.98 2.59 -15.33
C GLU A 97 -9.75 1.55 -16.15
N GLN A 98 -9.11 0.94 -17.16
CA GLN A 98 -9.75 -0.11 -17.98
C GLN A 98 -9.74 -1.47 -17.28
N ASP A 99 -8.70 -1.74 -16.49
CA ASP A 99 -8.57 -2.97 -15.72
C ASP A 99 -8.91 -2.70 -14.27
N PHE A 100 -9.75 -3.56 -13.69
CA PHE A 100 -10.18 -3.46 -12.30
C PHE A 100 -9.44 -4.47 -11.43
N PRO A 101 -9.09 -4.12 -10.18
CA PRO A 101 -8.54 -5.07 -9.22
C PRO A 101 -9.44 -6.30 -9.07
N SER A 102 -8.84 -7.47 -8.89
CA SER A 102 -9.56 -8.74 -8.76
C SER A 102 -10.49 -8.80 -7.54
N GLU A 103 -10.15 -8.00 -6.53
CA GLU A 103 -10.82 -7.87 -5.25
C GLU A 103 -12.01 -6.91 -5.32
N ALA A 104 -12.10 -6.08 -6.37
CA ALA A 104 -13.21 -5.16 -6.56
C ALA A 104 -14.44 -5.90 -7.15
N VAL A 105 -15.62 -5.61 -6.61
CA VAL A 105 -16.87 -6.17 -7.11
C VAL A 105 -17.25 -5.44 -8.39
N LYS A 106 -17.45 -6.16 -9.49
CA LYS A 106 -17.84 -5.55 -10.79
C LYS A 106 -19.34 -5.27 -10.83
N ALA A 107 -19.72 -4.10 -11.33
CA ALA A 107 -21.11 -3.75 -11.59
C ALA A 107 -21.66 -4.62 -12.74
N PRO A 108 -22.87 -5.20 -12.61
CA PRO A 108 -23.41 -6.10 -13.62
C PRO A 108 -23.75 -5.40 -14.94
N ASN A 109 -24.10 -4.11 -14.91
CA ASN A 109 -24.62 -3.36 -16.06
C ASN A 109 -23.85 -2.07 -16.38
N LEU A 110 -22.69 -1.88 -15.75
CA LEU A 110 -21.81 -0.73 -15.94
C LEU A 110 -20.38 -1.21 -16.11
N ASP A 111 -19.57 -0.42 -16.80
CA ASP A 111 -18.13 -0.63 -16.80
C ASP A 111 -17.57 0.04 -15.54
N ALA A 112 -17.83 -0.58 -14.40
CA ALA A 112 -17.44 -0.06 -13.11
C ALA A 112 -17.18 -1.19 -12.13
N ALA A 113 -16.31 -0.96 -11.16
CA ALA A 113 -16.11 -1.85 -10.02
C ALA A 113 -16.03 -1.06 -8.71
N PHE A 114 -16.40 -1.68 -7.61
CA PHE A 114 -16.45 -1.04 -6.30
C PHE A 114 -15.75 -1.89 -5.26
N PHE A 115 -15.00 -1.23 -4.38
CA PHE A 115 -14.28 -1.86 -3.30
C PHE A 115 -14.43 -1.07 -2.01
N ILE A 116 -14.71 -1.76 -0.90
CA ILE A 116 -14.84 -1.17 0.42
C ILE A 116 -13.52 -1.40 1.17
N LYS A 117 -12.77 -0.31 1.43
CA LYS A 117 -11.56 -0.35 2.26
C LYS A 117 -11.95 -0.48 3.73
N THR A 118 -11.75 -1.67 4.30
CA THR A 118 -11.85 -1.91 5.74
C THR A 118 -10.48 -2.16 6.35
N ASN A 119 -10.39 -2.17 7.69
CA ASN A 119 -9.16 -2.61 8.39
C ASN A 119 -8.67 -4.02 7.99
N LYS A 120 -9.55 -4.87 7.43
CA LYS A 120 -9.22 -6.25 7.00
C LYS A 120 -9.03 -6.39 5.49
N HIS A 121 -9.68 -5.52 4.71
CA HIS A 121 -9.64 -5.51 3.25
C HIS A 121 -9.25 -4.10 2.80
N PHE A 122 -7.96 -3.80 2.83
CA PHE A 122 -7.40 -2.68 2.08
C PHE A 122 -6.97 -3.25 0.72
N ILE A 123 -7.14 -2.50 -0.37
CA ILE A 123 -6.55 -2.87 -1.66
C ILE A 123 -5.06 -3.01 -1.40
N ARG A 124 -4.53 -4.22 -1.51
CA ARG A 124 -3.11 -4.45 -1.30
C ARG A 124 -2.38 -3.62 -2.34
N GLN A 125 -1.82 -2.50 -1.90
CA GLN A 125 -0.94 -1.72 -2.75
C GLN A 125 0.30 -2.59 -2.94
N THR A 126 0.40 -3.14 -4.15
CA THR A 126 1.55 -3.92 -4.56
C THR A 126 2.66 -2.95 -4.92
N ALA A 127 3.80 -3.10 -4.26
CA ALA A 127 4.97 -2.27 -4.49
C ALA A 127 6.18 -3.17 -4.64
N THR A 128 7.07 -2.81 -5.55
CA THR A 128 8.37 -3.45 -5.72
C THR A 128 9.45 -2.39 -5.55
N ALA A 129 10.46 -2.71 -4.75
CA ALA A 129 11.63 -1.88 -4.56
C ALA A 129 12.90 -2.73 -4.64
N TYR A 130 14.03 -2.05 -4.74
CA TYR A 130 15.35 -2.63 -4.86
C TYR A 130 16.25 -2.06 -3.77
N ILE A 131 17.08 -2.94 -3.20
CA ILE A 131 18.13 -2.57 -2.26
C ILE A 131 19.48 -2.86 -2.91
N SER A 132 20.22 -1.81 -3.21
CA SER A 132 21.55 -1.89 -3.83
C SER A 132 22.65 -1.69 -2.79
N VAL A 133 23.69 -2.51 -2.85
CA VAL A 133 24.83 -2.43 -1.92
C VAL A 133 25.85 -1.45 -2.46
N LEU A 134 25.96 -0.27 -1.83
CA LEU A 134 26.94 0.76 -2.19
C LEU A 134 28.28 0.57 -1.48
N SER A 135 28.26 0.10 -0.24
CA SER A 135 29.46 -0.15 0.58
C SER A 135 29.26 -1.37 1.49
N GLY A 136 30.33 -2.15 1.66
CA GLY A 136 30.29 -3.47 2.28
C GLY A 136 30.19 -4.58 1.23
N GLU A 137 30.19 -5.82 1.71
CA GLU A 137 30.08 -7.01 0.86
C GLU A 137 28.90 -7.85 1.34
N THR A 138 28.02 -8.23 0.41
CA THR A 138 26.94 -9.18 0.67
C THR A 138 26.91 -10.22 -0.46
N SER A 139 26.06 -11.23 -0.35
CA SER A 139 25.97 -12.28 -1.37
C SER A 139 25.46 -11.79 -2.73
N GLN A 140 24.72 -10.68 -2.77
CA GLN A 140 24.20 -10.08 -4.01
C GLN A 140 24.47 -8.57 -4.02
N LYS A 141 24.63 -7.98 -5.19
CA LYS A 141 24.80 -6.52 -5.27
C LYS A 141 23.49 -5.76 -5.16
N GLU A 142 22.39 -6.42 -5.47
CA GLU A 142 21.05 -5.87 -5.49
C GLU A 142 20.06 -6.94 -5.00
N TYR A 143 19.03 -6.51 -4.26
CA TYR A 143 17.97 -7.34 -3.74
C TYR A 143 16.61 -6.75 -4.09
N THR A 144 15.72 -7.54 -4.68
CA THR A 144 14.33 -7.13 -4.91
C THR A 144 13.50 -7.42 -3.67
N ILE A 145 12.71 -6.44 -3.23
CA ILE A 145 11.76 -6.54 -2.14
C ILE A 145 10.37 -6.16 -2.63
N THR A 146 9.34 -6.85 -2.15
CA THR A 146 7.94 -6.61 -2.53
C THR A 146 7.08 -6.38 -1.30
N SER A 147 5.98 -5.66 -1.45
CA SER A 147 5.04 -5.42 -0.35
C SER A 147 4.40 -6.71 0.20
N GLU A 148 4.38 -7.77 -0.60
CA GLU A 148 3.91 -9.11 -0.20
C GLU A 148 5.02 -10.01 0.36
N GLY A 149 6.29 -9.64 0.17
CA GLY A 149 7.45 -10.44 0.56
C GLY A 149 7.71 -10.49 2.08
N GLY A 150 6.92 -9.74 2.86
CA GLY A 150 7.05 -9.66 4.31
C GLY A 150 8.35 -9.00 4.76
N LYS A 151 8.85 -9.42 5.92
CA LYS A 151 9.98 -8.80 6.60
C LYS A 151 11.33 -9.22 6.01
N VAL A 152 12.08 -8.24 5.52
CA VAL A 152 13.43 -8.40 4.95
C VAL A 152 14.49 -8.06 5.99
N ASN A 153 14.90 -9.08 6.75
CA ASN A 153 15.98 -8.99 7.74
C ASN A 153 17.36 -8.66 7.15
N ILE A 154 18.07 -7.75 7.81
CA ILE A 154 19.42 -7.30 7.50
C ILE A 154 20.34 -7.57 8.70
N GLY A 155 21.51 -8.15 8.43
CA GLY A 155 22.48 -8.41 9.49
C GLY A 155 23.73 -9.14 9.03
N ARG A 156 24.57 -9.48 10.00
CA ARG A 156 25.80 -10.24 9.79
C ARG A 156 25.49 -11.73 9.74
N ASP A 157 26.07 -12.41 8.76
CA ASP A 157 25.87 -13.82 8.40
C ASP A 157 24.42 -14.16 7.99
N LYS A 158 24.27 -15.10 7.04
CA LYS A 158 22.94 -15.48 6.51
C LYS A 158 22.07 -16.20 7.54
N LYS A 159 22.68 -17.07 8.35
CA LYS A 159 22.04 -17.70 9.51
C LYS A 159 22.83 -17.30 10.74
N ALA A 160 22.26 -16.43 11.56
CA ALA A 160 22.93 -15.89 12.72
C ALA A 160 22.21 -16.33 13.99
N GLN A 161 22.97 -16.83 14.97
CA GLN A 161 22.42 -17.11 16.30
C GLN A 161 22.30 -15.81 17.09
N VAL A 162 21.08 -15.47 17.50
CA VAL A 162 20.79 -14.26 18.28
C VAL A 162 20.82 -14.58 19.80
N ASN A 163 20.65 -13.56 20.64
CA ASN A 163 20.96 -13.66 22.08
C ASN A 163 20.07 -14.66 22.83
N ASP A 164 18.87 -14.93 22.32
CA ASP A 164 17.90 -15.89 22.87
C ASP A 164 18.22 -17.35 22.51
N GLY A 165 19.29 -17.60 21.75
CA GLY A 165 19.72 -18.92 21.31
C GLY A 165 19.09 -19.40 20.00
N PHE A 166 18.08 -18.70 19.47
CA PHE A 166 17.44 -19.03 18.20
C PHE A 166 18.27 -18.53 17.00
N PHE A 167 18.02 -19.12 15.84
CA PHE A 167 18.63 -18.71 14.59
C PHE A 167 17.72 -17.74 13.83
N ARG A 168 18.27 -16.57 13.50
CA ARG A 168 17.67 -15.62 12.56
C ARG A 168 18.22 -15.86 11.16
N THR A 169 17.35 -15.80 10.16
CA THR A 169 17.76 -15.71 8.75
C THR A 169 17.82 -14.23 8.34
N ASN A 170 19.01 -13.77 7.95
CA ASN A 170 19.19 -12.47 7.31
C ASN A 170 19.08 -12.66 5.78
N HIS A 171 18.17 -11.93 5.16
CA HIS A 171 17.97 -11.95 3.71
C HIS A 171 19.07 -11.13 3.03
N ILE A 172 19.39 -9.97 3.58
CA ILE A 172 20.56 -9.17 3.22
C ILE A 172 21.63 -9.42 4.27
N ALA A 173 22.56 -10.31 3.93
CA ALA A 173 23.57 -10.81 4.85
C ALA A 173 24.95 -10.26 4.50
N PHE A 174 25.59 -9.63 5.48
CA PHE A 174 26.99 -9.22 5.43
C PHE A 174 27.84 -10.37 6.00
N PRO A 175 28.59 -11.13 5.18
CA PRO A 175 29.35 -12.28 5.67
C PRO A 175 30.44 -11.84 6.64
N SER A 176 30.61 -12.56 7.75
CA SER A 176 31.65 -12.27 8.74
C SER A 176 33.07 -12.65 8.31
N ASP A 177 33.19 -13.51 7.30
CA ASP A 177 34.44 -13.92 6.65
C ASP A 177 34.85 -13.00 5.48
N SER A 178 34.03 -12.00 5.15
CA SER A 178 34.40 -10.97 4.17
C SER A 178 35.64 -10.21 4.64
N THR A 179 36.50 -9.88 3.68
CA THR A 179 37.68 -9.03 3.93
C THR A 179 37.32 -7.54 3.98
N ASN A 180 36.07 -7.17 3.65
CA ASN A 180 35.61 -5.79 3.69
C ASN A 180 35.42 -5.31 5.15
N PRO A 181 36.15 -4.27 5.59
CA PRO A 181 36.08 -3.81 6.98
C PRO A 181 34.69 -3.30 7.40
N ALA A 182 33.86 -2.86 6.44
CA ALA A 182 32.50 -2.38 6.73
C ALA A 182 31.61 -3.47 7.35
N ASN A 183 31.80 -4.73 6.97
CA ASN A 183 31.01 -5.87 7.45
C ASN A 183 31.21 -6.15 8.94
N LYS A 184 32.39 -5.82 9.48
CA LYS A 184 32.76 -6.10 10.88
C LYS A 184 31.82 -5.43 11.88
N TYR A 185 31.29 -4.27 11.52
CA TYR A 185 30.46 -3.44 12.39
C TYR A 185 28.97 -3.71 12.26
N VAL A 186 28.59 -4.63 11.37
CA VAL A 186 27.21 -5.09 11.21
C VAL A 186 26.91 -6.13 12.28
N SER A 187 25.77 -5.94 12.95
CA SER A 187 25.29 -6.85 14.00
C SER A 187 24.60 -8.05 13.37
N ARG A 188 24.58 -9.19 14.08
CA ARG A 188 23.84 -10.40 13.66
C ARG A 188 22.36 -10.12 13.40
N GLN A 189 21.77 -9.23 14.18
CA GLN A 189 20.40 -8.75 14.04
C GLN A 189 20.45 -7.21 14.03
N HIS A 190 20.58 -6.59 12.85
CA HIS A 190 20.88 -5.15 12.79
C HIS A 190 19.66 -4.31 12.42
N ALA A 191 18.95 -4.69 11.36
CA ALA A 191 17.78 -3.96 10.90
C ALA A 191 16.83 -4.88 10.13
N HIS A 192 15.66 -4.38 9.80
CA HIS A 192 14.77 -5.01 8.83
C HIS A 192 13.96 -3.98 8.07
N ILE A 193 13.61 -4.33 6.83
CA ILE A 193 12.67 -3.58 6.01
C ILE A 193 11.35 -4.36 5.97
N GLU A 194 10.23 -3.66 6.08
CA GLU A 194 8.91 -4.23 5.85
C GLU A 194 7.98 -3.22 5.22
N TRP A 195 6.92 -3.71 4.61
CA TRP A 195 5.88 -2.87 4.02
C TRP A 195 4.84 -2.49 5.06
N ASP A 196 4.60 -1.20 5.20
CA ASP A 196 3.52 -0.68 6.01
C ASP A 196 2.27 -0.45 5.15
N ASN A 197 1.21 -1.19 5.44
CA ASN A 197 -0.04 -1.11 4.67
C ASN A 197 -0.80 0.19 4.92
N ASP A 198 -0.68 0.78 6.12
CA ASP A 198 -1.40 2.00 6.46
C ASP A 198 -0.85 3.23 5.72
N SER A 199 0.48 3.34 5.58
CA SER A 199 1.15 4.44 4.89
C SER A 199 1.61 4.11 3.47
N ALA A 200 1.37 2.87 3.02
CA ALA A 200 1.74 2.33 1.72
C ALA A 200 3.19 2.61 1.31
N ARG A 201 4.12 2.31 2.23
CA ARG A 201 5.55 2.56 2.03
C ARG A 201 6.39 1.44 2.63
N PHE A 202 7.59 1.30 2.10
CA PHE A 202 8.62 0.49 2.75
C PHE A 202 9.21 1.27 3.92
N MET A 203 9.25 0.61 5.08
CA MET A 203 9.75 1.15 6.33
C MET A 203 11.02 0.41 6.71
N ILE A 204 12.07 1.14 7.10
CA ILE A 204 13.26 0.57 7.75
C ILE A 204 13.13 0.69 9.26
N PHE A 205 13.39 -0.40 9.97
CA PHE A 205 13.42 -0.46 11.41
C PHE A 205 14.79 -0.91 11.89
N ALA A 206 15.26 -0.31 12.98
CA ALA A 206 16.42 -0.83 13.69
C ALA A 206 16.00 -2.03 14.55
N ASP A 207 16.83 -3.07 14.59
CA ASP A 207 16.65 -4.17 15.55
C ASP A 207 17.57 -3.98 16.76
N GLU A 208 17.57 -4.93 17.71
CA GLU A 208 18.41 -4.90 18.92
C GLU A 208 19.90 -4.59 18.65
N GLY A 209 20.44 -5.06 17.53
CA GLY A 209 21.82 -4.82 17.14
C GLY A 209 22.08 -3.49 16.42
N GLY A 210 21.02 -2.79 16.01
CA GLY A 210 21.02 -1.52 15.26
C GLY A 210 20.57 -0.32 16.08
N VAL A 211 20.42 -0.46 17.40
CA VAL A 211 20.07 0.62 18.35
C VAL A 211 21.18 0.78 19.41
N PRO A 212 21.23 1.92 20.14
CA PRO A 212 22.19 2.09 21.24
C PRO A 212 22.08 0.97 22.28
N PRO A 213 23.19 0.53 22.92
CA PRO A 213 24.55 1.10 22.87
C PRO A 213 25.40 0.59 21.67
N ARG A 214 24.82 -0.18 20.75
CA ARG A 214 25.51 -0.75 19.59
C ARG A 214 25.56 0.26 18.44
N ASN A 215 26.14 -0.16 17.31
CA ASN A 215 26.16 0.65 16.10
C ASN A 215 24.75 0.88 15.58
N LYS A 216 24.39 2.14 15.37
CA LYS A 216 23.02 2.53 15.03
C LYS A 216 22.75 2.41 13.54
N VAL A 217 21.52 2.04 13.18
CA VAL A 217 21.01 2.30 11.83
C VAL A 217 20.86 3.80 11.64
N LYS A 218 21.31 4.30 10.49
CA LYS A 218 21.12 5.69 10.08
C LYS A 218 20.57 5.71 8.67
N VAL A 219 19.72 6.67 8.37
CA VAL A 219 19.22 6.92 7.02
C VAL A 219 19.64 8.31 6.62
N ARG A 220 20.32 8.43 5.47
CA ARG A 220 20.56 9.72 4.83
C ARG A 220 19.50 9.90 3.75
N ALA A 221 18.64 10.88 3.92
CA ALA A 221 17.60 11.19 2.96
C ALA A 221 18.23 11.77 1.69
N GLU A 222 17.84 11.27 0.50
CA GLU A 222 18.42 11.77 -0.76
C GLU A 222 18.02 13.23 -1.02
N ALA A 223 16.75 13.57 -0.75
CA ALA A 223 16.20 14.89 -1.07
C ALA A 223 16.78 16.03 -0.21
N THR A 224 17.16 15.76 1.05
CA THR A 224 17.61 16.79 2.01
C THR A 224 19.03 16.60 2.49
N GLU A 225 19.65 15.46 2.17
CA GLU A 225 20.92 14.98 2.72
C GLU A 225 20.94 14.85 4.26
N GLU A 226 19.80 14.97 4.92
CA GLU A 226 19.69 14.87 6.38
C GLU A 226 19.97 13.45 6.85
N LEU A 227 20.75 13.33 7.93
CA LEU A 227 21.09 12.05 8.54
C LEU A 227 20.21 11.78 9.77
N VAL A 228 19.19 10.95 9.58
CA VAL A 228 18.30 10.48 10.64
C VAL A 228 18.91 9.24 11.31
N LYS A 229 18.92 9.19 12.64
CA LYS A 229 19.43 8.04 13.41
C LYS A 229 18.26 7.33 14.05
N LEU A 230 18.17 6.01 13.87
CA LEU A 230 17.14 5.23 14.53
C LEU A 230 17.57 4.91 15.97
N HIS A 231 16.70 5.23 16.93
CA HIS A 231 16.97 5.11 18.36
C HIS A 231 16.10 4.06 19.08
N SER A 232 15.02 3.62 18.43
CA SER A 232 14.06 2.66 18.95
C SER A 232 13.87 1.53 17.96
N THR A 233 13.55 0.35 18.47
CA THR A 233 13.13 -0.80 17.65
C THR A 233 11.67 -0.74 17.23
N GLU A 234 10.89 0.17 17.82
CA GLU A 234 9.45 0.30 17.60
C GLU A 234 9.09 1.38 16.58
N ILE A 235 10.01 2.32 16.31
CA ILE A 235 9.76 3.46 15.43
C ILE A 235 10.54 3.25 14.13
N GLY A 236 9.80 2.96 13.06
CA GLY A 236 10.34 2.83 11.71
C GLY A 236 10.53 4.17 11.02
N TYR A 237 11.39 4.19 10.00
CA TYR A 237 11.60 5.33 9.12
C TYR A 237 11.06 5.00 7.71
N PRO A 238 10.21 5.86 7.11
CA PRO A 238 9.70 5.65 5.75
C PRO A 238 10.79 5.90 4.71
N LEU A 239 11.10 4.89 3.89
CA LEU A 239 12.10 5.00 2.83
C LEU A 239 11.53 5.70 1.59
N ALA A 240 12.33 6.60 1.02
CA ALA A 240 12.08 7.26 -0.25
C ALA A 240 13.15 6.89 -1.28
N GLU A 241 12.84 7.11 -2.57
CA GLU A 241 13.79 6.89 -3.68
C GLU A 241 15.14 7.55 -3.40
N GLY A 242 16.21 6.77 -3.57
CA GLY A 242 17.58 7.23 -3.42
C GLY A 242 18.11 7.19 -1.98
N ASP A 243 17.25 7.02 -0.97
CA ASP A 243 17.67 7.04 0.44
C ASP A 243 18.79 6.02 0.72
N GLN A 244 19.78 6.46 1.50
CA GLN A 244 20.92 5.62 1.87
C GLN A 244 20.78 5.12 3.30
N ILE A 245 20.76 3.81 3.48
CA ILE A 245 20.69 3.14 4.77
C ILE A 245 22.11 2.74 5.19
N VAL A 246 22.60 3.38 6.24
CA VAL A 246 23.88 3.06 6.86
C VAL A 246 23.66 2.02 7.95
N VAL A 247 24.29 0.87 7.78
CA VAL A 247 24.25 -0.28 8.69
C VAL A 247 25.61 -0.39 9.36
N GLY A 248 25.64 -0.46 10.69
CA GLY A 248 26.90 -0.48 11.43
C GLY A 248 27.59 0.89 11.40
N GLU A 249 28.86 0.89 11.03
CA GLU A 249 29.67 2.11 10.95
C GLU A 249 29.76 2.66 9.52
N SER A 250 29.96 1.77 8.52
CA SER A 250 30.32 2.16 7.16
C SER A 250 29.73 1.28 6.04
N ALA A 251 28.89 0.29 6.35
CA ALA A 251 28.16 -0.44 5.32
C ALA A 251 26.96 0.40 4.88
N VAL A 252 26.75 0.50 3.56
CA VAL A 252 25.74 1.39 2.98
C VAL A 252 24.93 0.63 1.95
N LEU A 253 23.62 0.69 2.12
CA LEU A 253 22.62 0.23 1.18
C LEU A 253 21.91 1.45 0.60
N GLN A 254 21.45 1.37 -0.65
CA GLN A 254 20.59 2.37 -1.26
C GLN A 254 19.23 1.75 -1.55
N PHE A 255 18.18 2.49 -1.24
CA PHE A 255 16.82 2.12 -1.57
C PHE A 255 16.40 2.78 -2.89
N SER A 256 15.81 1.99 -3.78
CA SER A 256 15.16 2.48 -4.99
C SER A 256 13.78 1.87 -5.13
N TYR A 257 12.78 2.72 -5.26
CA TYR A 257 11.39 2.41 -5.51
C TYR A 257 11.15 2.28 -7.02
N HIS A 258 10.49 1.22 -7.45
CA HIS A 258 9.87 1.23 -8.77
C HIS A 258 8.45 1.76 -8.59
N SER A 259 8.19 3.00 -9.02
CA SER A 259 6.81 3.36 -9.33
C SER A 259 6.37 2.38 -10.40
N LEU A 260 5.27 1.65 -10.16
CA LEU A 260 4.59 0.97 -11.25
C LEU A 260 4.33 2.05 -12.31
N ALA A 261 5.07 2.00 -13.42
CA ALA A 261 4.53 2.50 -14.65
C ALA A 261 3.28 1.66 -14.85
N HIS A 262 2.11 2.29 -14.76
CA HIS A 262 0.86 1.68 -15.15
C HIS A 262 1.03 1.21 -16.61
N GLU A 263 1.23 -0.09 -16.81
CA GLU A 263 0.90 -0.76 -18.08
C GLU A 263 -0.58 -1.14 -18.05
#